data_AF-A0A3N5WN43-F1
#
_entry.id   AF-A0A3N5WN43-F1
#
_cell.length_a   1.000
_cell.length_b   1.000
_cell.length_c   1.000
_cell.angle_alpha   90.00
_cell.angle_beta   90.00
_cell.angle_gamma   90.00
#
_symmetry.space_group_name_H-M   'P 1'
#
loop_
_entity.id
_entity.type
_entity.pdbx_description
1 polymer ?
#
loop_
_entity_poly.entity_id
_entity_poly.type
_entity_poly.pdbx_seq_one_letter_code
_entity_poly.pdbx_strand_id
1 'polypeptide(L)'
;LDAANRSNPVPHLYALESTNPCFIGSTRIATHLGLIPIQSLAENGTAFLTGTDDRAHGGGSGVAYRPASPAWKTRENTPVFRLVTKHGFEVTATADHRFLTANRGYVPLCDLQPDDRLMLQSQEGAWSTNELLPNMEAFQEKTAVMGQGGDRASGHLVTRKDFAERYANLPAAWSHDLGLVLGAQVGDGWLSGSSGSPVGIVFEKADTETLEAFHTPMQEWFGAGHLHQRESVHQLTYGRLPYEFFKSLGVMEAPAQEKRVPESIWQAPREAVVGFLQGLFTADGTVNLCESKRSCSVRLASASYALLQDVQLLLSNFGIISRIHKRREAGLRSMPNGKGGSQLYSAHTDYELLIDKANRDAFLEKIGFINSEKQRKAAQFVESKARKSNHETFETSVACIEPAGLADVYDLTEPVTHSLIANGLIAHNCGEQWLGPFENCCLGSVNLAQHFGPDGQVDWEKLRQSVVLSTIFLDDVVEANAYVPAVPQLKEAAHRARRIGLGIMGLADLMYHAGIR
;
A
#
# COMPACT_ATOMS: atom_id res chain seq x y z
N LEU A 1 -4.91 -18.00 13.49
CA LEU A 1 -5.65 -19.19 13.03
C LEU A 1 -4.91 -20.51 13.31
N ASP A 2 -3.67 -20.72 12.83
CA ASP A 2 -2.97 -22.01 12.97
C ASP A 2 -2.83 -22.52 14.40
N ALA A 3 -2.50 -21.63 15.36
CA ALA A 3 -2.45 -22.00 16.77
C ALA A 3 -3.81 -22.46 17.30
N ALA A 4 -4.88 -21.75 16.93
CA ALA A 4 -6.26 -22.11 17.31
C ALA A 4 -6.69 -23.44 16.68
N ASN A 5 -6.30 -23.69 15.42
CA ASN A 5 -6.54 -24.96 14.75
C ASN A 5 -5.76 -26.13 15.38
N ARG A 6 -4.52 -25.90 15.84
CA ARG A 6 -3.76 -26.90 16.60
C ARG A 6 -4.44 -27.26 17.93
N SER A 7 -5.09 -26.30 18.58
CA SER A 7 -5.85 -26.51 19.81
C SER A 7 -7.35 -26.74 19.58
N ASN A 8 -7.79 -26.98 18.34
CA ASN A 8 -9.19 -27.24 18.07
C ASN A 8 -9.60 -28.54 18.79
N PRO A 9 -10.59 -28.53 19.70
CA PRO A 9 -10.98 -29.73 20.44
C PRO A 9 -11.70 -30.76 19.56
N VAL A 10 -12.18 -30.35 18.38
CA VAL A 10 -12.92 -31.20 17.44
C VAL A 10 -12.36 -31.11 16.01
N PRO A 11 -11.07 -31.36 15.80
CA PRO A 11 -10.42 -31.16 14.50
C PRO A 11 -10.90 -32.14 13.42
N HIS A 12 -11.58 -33.22 13.84
CA HIS A 12 -12.22 -34.20 12.96
C HIS A 12 -13.56 -33.72 12.39
N LEU A 13 -14.16 -32.67 12.96
CA LEU A 13 -15.43 -32.11 12.48
C LEU A 13 -15.22 -30.97 11.48
N TYR A 14 -14.22 -30.13 11.72
CA TYR A 14 -13.88 -28.98 10.87
C TYR A 14 -12.50 -28.41 11.22
N ALA A 15 -11.93 -27.64 10.30
CA ALA A 15 -10.94 -26.63 10.63
C ALA A 15 -11.67 -25.34 11.04
N LEU A 16 -11.17 -24.65 12.06
CA LEU A 16 -11.58 -23.27 12.32
C LEU A 16 -11.21 -22.43 11.10
N GLU A 17 -12.12 -21.57 10.69
CA GLU A 17 -11.94 -20.64 9.57
C GLU A 17 -12.27 -19.22 10.04
N SER A 18 -11.62 -18.22 9.47
CA SER A 18 -12.09 -16.84 9.61
C SER A 18 -13.13 -16.60 8.52
N THR A 19 -14.41 -16.48 8.90
CA THR A 19 -15.51 -16.19 7.96
C THR A 19 -15.59 -14.71 7.57
N ASN A 20 -14.58 -13.92 7.93
CA ASN A 20 -14.63 -12.48 7.86
C ASN A 20 -14.24 -11.93 6.48
N PRO A 21 -14.66 -10.69 6.16
CA PRO A 21 -14.27 -9.99 4.95
C PRO A 21 -12.77 -9.74 4.89
N CYS A 22 -12.10 -9.99 3.77
CA CYS A 22 -10.63 -9.95 3.72
C CYS A 22 -10.07 -9.40 2.39
N PHE A 23 -8.80 -9.00 2.41
CA PHE A 23 -8.05 -8.49 1.25
C PHE A 23 -7.04 -9.51 0.73
N ILE A 24 -6.66 -9.41 -0.55
CA ILE A 24 -5.51 -10.17 -1.06
C ILE A 24 -4.18 -9.65 -0.49
N GLY A 25 -3.16 -10.51 -0.48
CA GLY A 25 -1.86 -10.21 0.13
C GLY A 25 -1.15 -8.95 -0.39
N SER A 26 -1.33 -8.61 -1.67
CA SER A 26 -0.71 -7.44 -2.30
C SER A 26 -1.41 -6.11 -2.01
N THR A 27 -2.57 -6.11 -1.35
CA THR A 27 -3.27 -4.88 -0.96
C THR A 27 -2.43 -4.11 0.05
N ARG A 28 -2.11 -2.86 -0.25
CA ARG A 28 -1.31 -1.99 0.62
C ARG A 28 -2.19 -1.31 1.66
N ILE A 29 -1.80 -1.45 2.92
CA ILE A 29 -2.44 -0.83 4.07
C ILE A 29 -1.65 0.41 4.46
N ALA A 30 -2.36 1.51 4.74
CA ALA A 30 -1.73 2.68 5.30
C ALA A 30 -1.24 2.39 6.73
N THR A 31 0.04 2.59 6.99
CA THR A 31 0.66 2.38 8.31
C THR A 31 1.57 3.55 8.66
N HIS A 32 1.97 3.63 9.93
CA HIS A 32 2.98 4.60 10.36
C HIS A 32 4.37 4.41 9.70
N LEU A 33 4.58 3.28 9.02
CA LEU A 33 5.81 2.93 8.29
C LEU A 33 5.68 3.16 6.76
N GLY A 34 4.57 3.75 6.30
CA GLY A 34 4.23 3.87 4.88
C GLY A 34 3.16 2.87 4.43
N LEU A 35 3.14 2.55 3.14
CA LEU A 35 2.10 1.72 2.51
C LEU A 35 2.59 0.28 2.34
N ILE A 36 2.25 -0.61 3.28
CA ILE A 36 2.82 -1.96 3.34
C ILE A 36 1.79 -2.99 2.86
N PRO A 37 2.16 -4.00 2.03
CA PRO A 37 1.25 -5.08 1.66
C PRO A 37 0.79 -5.84 2.91
N ILE A 38 -0.51 -6.16 2.99
CA ILE A 38 -1.09 -6.81 4.16
C ILE A 38 -0.46 -8.20 4.44
N GLN A 39 -0.01 -8.90 3.40
CA GLN A 39 0.73 -10.15 3.57
C GLN A 39 2.06 -9.93 4.31
N SER A 40 2.82 -8.90 3.97
CA SER A 40 4.08 -8.59 4.66
C SER A 40 3.83 -8.19 6.12
N LEU A 41 2.73 -7.50 6.41
CA LEU A 41 2.32 -7.23 7.80
C LEU A 41 2.01 -8.53 8.56
N ALA A 42 1.38 -9.50 7.89
CA ALA A 42 1.06 -10.79 8.49
C ALA A 42 2.29 -11.67 8.71
N GLU A 43 3.24 -11.68 7.78
CA GLU A 43 4.50 -12.42 7.87
C GLU A 43 5.41 -11.85 8.97
N ASN A 44 5.45 -10.52 9.14
CA ASN A 44 6.21 -9.89 10.22
C ASN A 44 5.63 -10.21 11.59
N GLY A 45 4.30 -10.30 11.72
CA GLY A 45 3.61 -10.67 12.96
C GLY A 45 3.76 -9.65 14.10
N THR A 46 4.32 -8.47 13.85
CA THR A 46 4.53 -7.41 14.84
C THR A 46 3.35 -6.46 14.90
N ALA A 47 3.04 -5.95 16.10
CA ALA A 47 2.08 -4.86 16.24
C ALA A 47 2.56 -3.60 15.50
N PHE A 48 1.63 -2.87 14.90
CA PHE A 48 1.88 -1.63 14.17
C PHE A 48 0.72 -0.67 14.36
N LEU A 49 0.95 0.60 14.02
CA LEU A 49 -0.14 1.57 13.90
C LEU A 49 -0.67 1.56 12.47
N THR A 50 -1.96 1.26 12.33
CA THR A 50 -2.69 1.36 11.06
C THR A 50 -3.30 2.75 10.92
N GLY A 51 -3.31 3.27 9.70
CA GLY A 51 -3.97 4.52 9.36
C GLY A 51 -5.46 4.31 9.21
N THR A 52 -6.25 5.12 9.91
CA THR A 52 -7.70 5.16 9.76
C THR A 52 -8.15 6.60 9.52
N ASP A 53 -9.07 6.77 8.57
CA ASP A 53 -9.61 8.09 8.23
C ASP A 53 -10.67 8.48 9.26
N ASP A 54 -10.60 9.69 9.79
CA ASP A 54 -11.44 10.13 10.90
C ASP A 54 -12.93 10.17 10.54
N ARG A 55 -13.27 10.28 9.25
CA ARG A 55 -14.67 10.20 8.78
C ARG A 55 -15.29 8.83 8.99
N ALA A 56 -14.48 7.78 9.14
CA ALA A 56 -14.96 6.42 9.41
C ALA A 56 -15.67 6.28 10.76
N HIS A 57 -15.42 7.19 11.71
CA HIS A 57 -16.02 7.18 13.05
C HIS A 57 -16.76 8.49 13.37
N GLY A 58 -17.30 9.16 12.35
CA GLY A 58 -18.08 10.39 12.50
C GLY A 58 -17.24 11.65 12.83
N GLY A 59 -15.93 11.58 12.66
CA GLY A 59 -15.02 12.72 12.79
C GLY A 59 -14.96 13.60 11.53
N GLY A 60 -14.07 14.61 11.57
CA GLY A 60 -13.75 15.46 10.41
C GLY A 60 -12.83 14.74 9.41
N SER A 61 -12.38 15.46 8.37
CA SER A 61 -11.33 14.97 7.47
C SER A 61 -10.00 14.86 8.23
N GLY A 62 -9.26 13.78 8.04
CA GLY A 62 -8.02 13.51 8.75
C GLY A 62 -7.64 12.04 8.66
N VAL A 63 -6.36 11.75 8.83
CA VAL A 63 -5.85 10.38 8.98
C VAL A 63 -5.16 10.31 10.33
N ALA A 64 -5.57 9.35 11.16
CA ALA A 64 -4.95 9.11 12.44
C ALA A 64 -4.49 7.65 12.55
N TYR A 65 -3.41 7.46 13.30
CA TYR A 65 -2.70 6.20 13.40
C TYR A 65 -3.00 5.53 14.74
N ARG A 66 -3.61 4.35 14.68
CA ARG A 66 -4.15 3.65 15.84
C ARG A 66 -3.55 2.26 15.95
N PRO A 67 -3.33 1.74 17.17
CA PRO A 67 -2.85 0.38 17.36
C PRO A 67 -3.78 -0.63 16.68
N ALA A 68 -3.21 -1.48 15.83
CA ALA A 68 -3.89 -2.63 15.27
C ALA A 68 -3.31 -3.92 15.83
N SER A 69 -4.10 -5.00 15.81
CA SER A 69 -3.54 -6.34 15.89
C SER A 69 -2.57 -6.58 14.71
N PRO A 70 -1.57 -7.45 14.88
CA PRO A 70 -0.79 -7.94 13.75
C PRO A 70 -1.75 -8.45 12.67
N ALA A 71 -1.46 -8.25 11.38
CA ALA A 71 -2.30 -8.84 10.34
C ALA A 71 -2.18 -10.37 10.38
N TRP A 72 -3.17 -11.09 9.86
CA TRP A 72 -3.09 -12.56 9.70
C TRP A 72 -3.72 -13.00 8.38
N LYS A 73 -3.24 -14.14 7.89
CA LYS A 73 -3.96 -14.88 6.84
C LYS A 73 -5.26 -15.43 7.44
N THR A 74 -6.38 -15.09 6.83
CA THR A 74 -7.71 -15.51 7.28
C THR A 74 -8.15 -16.79 6.59
N ARG A 75 -7.98 -16.87 5.26
CA ARG A 75 -8.35 -18.02 4.42
C ARG A 75 -7.40 -18.16 3.24
N GLU A 76 -7.25 -19.40 2.78
CA GLU A 76 -6.49 -19.73 1.57
C GLU A 76 -7.43 -19.94 0.38
N ASN A 77 -6.92 -19.72 -0.84
CA ASN A 77 -7.65 -20.03 -2.09
C ASN A 77 -9.12 -19.55 -2.12
N THR A 78 -9.37 -18.34 -1.64
CA THR A 78 -10.73 -17.77 -1.51
C THR A 78 -11.14 -16.99 -2.76
N PRO A 79 -12.38 -17.11 -3.25
CA PRO A 79 -12.89 -16.28 -4.33
C PRO A 79 -12.84 -14.79 -3.99
N VAL A 80 -12.21 -14.01 -4.86
CA VAL A 80 -12.05 -12.57 -4.69
C VAL A 80 -12.56 -11.81 -5.90
N PHE A 81 -12.87 -10.54 -5.66
CA PHE A 81 -13.41 -9.62 -6.64
C PHE A 81 -12.58 -8.35 -6.66
N ARG A 82 -12.31 -7.85 -7.86
CA ARG A 82 -11.55 -6.63 -8.11
C ARG A 82 -12.52 -5.48 -8.31
N LEU A 83 -12.48 -4.53 -7.38
CA LEU A 83 -13.20 -3.27 -7.45
C LEU A 83 -12.31 -2.23 -8.11
N VAL A 84 -12.78 -1.66 -9.23
CA VAL A 84 -12.13 -0.55 -9.93
C VAL A 84 -13.03 0.67 -9.86
N THR A 85 -12.46 1.82 -9.51
CA THR A 85 -13.19 3.08 -9.40
C THR A 85 -12.99 3.98 -10.62
N LYS A 86 -13.87 4.96 -10.85
CA LYS A 86 -13.76 5.89 -11.98
C LYS A 86 -12.52 6.80 -11.94
N HIS A 87 -11.89 6.95 -10.77
CA HIS A 87 -10.60 7.66 -10.64
C HIS A 87 -9.40 6.77 -10.99
N GLY A 88 -9.55 5.44 -11.04
CA GLY A 88 -8.47 4.49 -11.32
C GLY A 88 -7.97 3.71 -10.10
N PHE A 89 -8.44 4.04 -8.90
CA PHE A 89 -8.14 3.25 -7.69
C PHE A 89 -8.69 1.84 -7.84
N GLU A 90 -7.93 0.87 -7.33
CA GLU A 90 -8.24 -0.54 -7.39
C GLU A 90 -7.97 -1.22 -6.06
N VAL A 91 -8.88 -2.11 -5.65
CA VAL A 91 -8.68 -3.02 -4.53
C VAL A 91 -9.31 -4.37 -4.84
N THR A 92 -8.64 -5.45 -4.44
CA THR A 92 -9.16 -6.80 -4.58
C THR A 92 -9.44 -7.38 -3.19
N ALA A 93 -10.67 -7.83 -2.99
CA ALA A 93 -11.18 -8.29 -1.69
C ALA A 93 -12.24 -9.39 -1.86
N THR A 94 -12.66 -10.01 -0.76
CA THR A 94 -13.79 -10.94 -0.74
C THR A 94 -15.11 -10.20 -1.00
N ALA A 95 -16.13 -10.91 -1.49
CA ALA A 95 -17.42 -10.33 -1.89
C ALA A 95 -18.13 -9.57 -0.76
N ASP A 96 -17.96 -10.02 0.48
CA ASP A 96 -18.55 -9.48 1.69
C ASP A 96 -17.75 -8.29 2.28
N HIS A 97 -16.60 -7.95 1.71
CA HIS A 97 -15.76 -6.88 2.22
C HIS A 97 -16.41 -5.51 2.08
N ARG A 98 -16.46 -4.74 3.18
CA ARG A 98 -17.24 -3.51 3.24
C ARG A 98 -16.39 -2.27 3.04
N PHE A 99 -16.87 -1.37 2.19
CA PHE A 99 -16.24 -0.08 1.92
C PHE A 99 -17.14 1.06 2.39
N LEU A 100 -16.53 2.12 2.93
CA LEU A 100 -17.27 3.28 3.38
C LEU A 100 -17.73 4.10 2.16
N THR A 101 -19.03 4.39 2.11
CA THR A 101 -19.65 5.23 1.10
C THR A 101 -20.20 6.51 1.74
N ALA A 102 -20.13 7.63 1.02
CA ALA A 102 -20.67 8.92 1.46
C ALA A 102 -22.20 8.93 1.55
N ASN A 103 -22.88 8.04 0.82
CA ASN A 103 -24.34 8.00 0.68
C ASN A 103 -25.03 6.90 1.50
N ARG A 104 -24.38 5.77 1.79
CA ARG A 104 -25.00 4.60 2.43
C ARG A 104 -24.22 4.02 3.61
N GLY A 105 -23.12 4.66 4.04
CA GLY A 105 -22.23 4.11 5.05
C GLY A 105 -21.44 2.91 4.51
N TYR A 106 -21.14 1.93 5.35
CA TYR A 106 -20.41 0.73 4.94
C TYR A 106 -21.28 -0.21 4.10
N VAL A 107 -20.86 -0.48 2.87
CA VAL A 107 -21.56 -1.35 1.91
C VAL A 107 -20.64 -2.52 1.51
N PRO A 108 -21.11 -3.78 1.57
CA PRO A 108 -20.37 -4.94 1.04
C PRO A 108 -20.04 -4.79 -0.44
N LEU A 109 -18.90 -5.31 -0.87
CA LEU A 109 -18.42 -5.22 -2.24
C LEU A 109 -19.45 -5.77 -3.24
N CYS A 110 -20.09 -6.90 -2.91
CA CYS A 110 -21.13 -7.50 -3.75
C CYS A 110 -22.41 -6.65 -3.88
N ASP A 111 -22.63 -5.72 -2.96
CA ASP A 111 -23.85 -4.89 -2.91
C ASP A 111 -23.61 -3.46 -3.42
N LEU A 112 -22.36 -3.12 -3.75
CA LEU A 112 -21.98 -1.82 -4.29
C LEU A 112 -22.63 -1.58 -5.66
N GLN A 113 -23.16 -0.38 -5.84
CA GLN A 113 -23.82 0.08 -7.05
C GLN A 113 -23.04 1.20 -7.74
N PRO A 114 -23.23 1.45 -9.05
CA PRO A 114 -22.50 2.50 -9.77
C PRO A 114 -22.68 3.94 -9.24
N ASP A 115 -23.75 4.21 -8.51
CA ASP A 115 -24.06 5.48 -7.87
C ASP A 115 -23.48 5.62 -6.46
N ASP A 116 -22.94 4.53 -5.88
CA ASP A 116 -22.26 4.58 -4.60
C ASP A 116 -20.98 5.38 -4.69
N ARG A 117 -20.83 6.31 -3.73
CA ARG A 117 -19.69 7.23 -3.64
C ARG A 117 -18.74 6.73 -2.57
N LEU A 118 -17.81 5.87 -2.97
CA LEU A 118 -16.75 5.32 -2.14
C LEU A 118 -15.83 6.44 -1.62
N MET A 119 -15.46 6.35 -0.35
CA MET A 119 -14.60 7.31 0.30
C MET A 119 -13.13 6.92 0.12
N LEU A 120 -12.33 7.88 -0.35
CA LEU A 120 -10.87 7.81 -0.45
C LEU A 120 -10.24 8.50 0.76
N GLN A 121 -8.99 8.17 1.11
CA GLN A 121 -8.22 8.86 2.14
C GLN A 121 -8.28 10.39 2.00
N SER A 122 -8.65 11.11 3.06
CA SER A 122 -8.94 12.56 3.01
C SER A 122 -7.74 13.48 3.16
N GLN A 123 -6.68 13.06 3.83
CA GLN A 123 -5.54 13.92 4.14
C GLN A 123 -4.23 13.14 4.05
N GLU A 124 -3.13 13.83 4.29
CA GLU A 124 -1.82 13.22 4.33
C GLU A 124 -1.73 12.18 5.45
N GLY A 125 -1.21 11.01 5.09
CA GLY A 125 -0.88 9.95 6.03
C GLY A 125 0.50 10.16 6.67
N ALA A 126 0.92 9.19 7.46
CA ALA A 126 2.25 9.06 8.00
C ALA A 126 3.20 8.50 6.94
N TRP A 127 4.48 8.76 7.21
CA TRP A 127 5.61 8.30 6.45
C TRP A 127 6.58 7.62 7.41
N SER A 128 7.35 6.67 6.88
CA SER A 128 8.39 6.00 7.65
C SER A 128 9.36 7.00 8.26
N THR A 129 9.73 6.78 9.52
CA THR A 129 10.85 7.48 10.17
C THR A 129 12.16 6.71 10.03
N ASN A 130 12.15 5.56 9.36
CA ASN A 130 13.37 4.79 9.12
C ASN A 130 14.16 5.42 7.97
N GLU A 131 15.27 6.07 8.33
CA GLU A 131 16.18 6.69 7.38
C GLU A 131 17.11 5.68 6.70
N LEU A 132 17.23 4.45 7.20
CA LEU A 132 18.16 3.47 6.63
C LEU A 132 17.62 2.87 5.32
N LEU A 133 18.54 2.64 4.38
CA LEU A 133 18.20 1.97 3.13
C LEU A 133 17.98 0.46 3.34
N PRO A 134 16.96 -0.14 2.71
CA PRO A 134 16.76 -1.58 2.77
C PRO A 134 17.79 -2.32 1.90
N ASN A 135 17.99 -3.61 2.19
CA ASN A 135 18.82 -4.53 1.39
C ASN A 135 20.31 -4.15 1.26
N MET A 136 20.83 -3.26 2.12
CA MET A 136 22.22 -2.81 2.04
C MET A 136 23.24 -3.90 2.35
N GLU A 137 22.93 -4.86 3.22
CA GLU A 137 23.82 -6.00 3.52
C GLU A 137 24.04 -6.87 2.27
N ALA A 138 22.96 -7.25 1.58
CA ALA A 138 23.04 -8.05 0.36
C ALA A 138 23.79 -7.30 -0.77
N PHE A 139 23.62 -5.98 -0.84
CA PHE A 139 24.38 -5.14 -1.75
C PHE A 139 25.87 -5.08 -1.37
N GLN A 140 26.22 -4.95 -0.09
CA GLN A 140 27.60 -5.00 0.40
C GLN A 140 28.28 -6.34 0.10
N GLU A 141 27.58 -7.45 0.22
CA GLU A 141 28.11 -8.78 -0.11
C GLU A 141 28.43 -8.89 -1.61
N LYS A 142 27.48 -8.52 -2.48
CA LYS A 142 27.70 -8.52 -3.94
C LYS A 142 28.88 -7.65 -4.35
N THR A 143 28.99 -6.48 -3.74
CA THR A 143 30.06 -5.53 -4.06
C THR A 143 31.40 -6.06 -3.56
N ALA A 144 31.46 -6.69 -2.38
CA ALA A 144 32.68 -7.37 -1.93
C ALA A 144 33.20 -8.42 -2.94
N VAL A 145 32.30 -9.18 -3.58
CA VAL A 145 32.66 -10.13 -4.66
C VAL A 145 33.19 -9.40 -5.90
N MET A 146 32.55 -8.30 -6.31
CA MET A 146 33.02 -7.48 -7.44
C MET A 146 34.42 -6.90 -7.20
N GLY A 147 34.73 -6.51 -5.97
CA GLY A 147 36.06 -6.02 -5.58
C GLY A 147 37.17 -7.09 -5.62
N GLN A 148 36.80 -8.37 -5.74
CA GLN A 148 37.72 -9.50 -5.94
C GLN A 148 37.77 -9.97 -7.40
N GLY A 149 36.71 -9.71 -8.18
CA GLY A 149 36.54 -10.14 -9.56
C GLY A 149 36.64 -8.99 -10.55
N GLY A 150 37.85 -8.51 -10.83
CA GLY A 150 38.08 -7.65 -12.00
C GLY A 150 37.77 -8.39 -13.31
N ASP A 151 37.36 -7.64 -14.33
CA ASP A 151 37.15 -8.19 -15.67
C ASP A 151 38.50 -8.50 -16.35
N ARG A 152 38.88 -9.78 -16.33
CA ARG A 152 40.11 -10.26 -16.99
C ARG A 152 40.04 -10.17 -18.52
N ALA A 153 38.86 -10.03 -19.11
CA ALA A 153 38.66 -10.00 -20.56
C ALA A 153 38.82 -8.59 -21.16
N SER A 154 38.44 -7.52 -20.45
CA SER A 154 38.62 -6.12 -20.91
C SER A 154 39.92 -5.45 -20.47
N GLY A 155 40.71 -6.08 -19.59
CA GLY A 155 42.00 -5.56 -19.13
C GLY A 155 41.92 -4.41 -18.11
N HIS A 156 40.71 -4.09 -17.62
CA HIS A 156 40.51 -3.14 -16.52
C HIS A 156 40.40 -3.88 -15.19
N LEU A 157 41.55 -4.09 -14.53
CA LEU A 157 41.61 -4.65 -13.18
C LEU A 157 41.20 -3.58 -12.16
N VAL A 158 39.99 -3.68 -11.62
CA VAL A 158 39.61 -2.87 -10.45
C VAL A 158 40.33 -3.46 -9.24
N THR A 159 41.25 -2.71 -8.64
CA THR A 159 41.92 -3.16 -7.41
C THR A 159 41.01 -2.95 -6.20
N ARG A 160 41.24 -3.69 -5.10
CA ARG A 160 40.48 -3.53 -3.84
C ARG A 160 40.56 -2.10 -3.27
N LYS A 161 41.65 -1.37 -3.56
CA LYS A 161 41.85 0.02 -3.13
C LYS A 161 40.99 0.98 -3.96
N ASP A 162 41.05 0.87 -5.28
CA ASP A 162 40.20 1.67 -6.19
C ASP A 162 38.71 1.39 -5.98
N PHE A 163 38.39 0.15 -5.60
CA PHE A 163 37.06 -0.22 -5.17
C PHE A 163 36.71 0.54 -3.88
N ALA A 164 37.42 0.33 -2.77
CA ALA A 164 37.10 0.98 -1.49
C ALA A 164 36.95 2.52 -1.59
N GLU A 165 37.81 3.20 -2.35
CA GLU A 165 37.70 4.64 -2.61
C GLU A 165 36.42 5.01 -3.38
N ARG A 166 35.98 4.19 -4.35
CA ARG A 166 34.72 4.38 -5.09
C ARG A 166 33.45 4.11 -4.28
N TYR A 167 33.52 3.35 -3.18
CA TYR A 167 32.35 3.09 -2.30
C TYR A 167 32.30 4.03 -1.09
N ALA A 168 33.30 4.89 -0.90
CA ALA A 168 33.41 5.75 0.27
C ALA A 168 32.20 6.71 0.42
N ASN A 169 31.57 7.06 -0.69
CA ASN A 169 30.49 8.05 -0.74
C ASN A 169 29.13 7.44 -1.10
N LEU A 170 28.96 6.12 -1.01
CA LEU A 170 27.63 5.56 -1.28
C LEU A 170 26.61 6.06 -0.27
N PRO A 171 25.37 6.33 -0.71
CA PRO A 171 24.30 6.70 0.20
C PRO A 171 24.04 5.54 1.17
N ALA A 172 24.11 5.84 2.47
CA ALA A 172 23.80 4.90 3.55
C ALA A 172 22.37 5.06 4.07
N ALA A 173 21.72 6.18 3.74
CA ALA A 173 20.40 6.57 4.19
C ALA A 173 19.58 7.16 3.05
N TRP A 174 18.27 7.18 3.25
CA TRP A 174 17.32 7.89 2.41
C TRP A 174 17.63 9.38 2.40
N SER A 175 17.58 9.98 1.22
CA SER A 175 17.65 11.42 1.03
C SER A 175 16.66 11.82 -0.06
N HIS A 176 16.37 13.12 -0.10
CA HIS A 176 15.62 13.73 -1.20
C HIS A 176 16.28 13.45 -2.56
N ASP A 177 17.59 13.67 -2.67
CA ASP A 177 18.36 13.44 -3.90
C ASP A 177 18.30 11.98 -4.37
N LEU A 178 18.38 11.01 -3.44
CA LEU A 178 18.27 9.60 -3.80
C LEU A 178 16.87 9.28 -4.33
N GLY A 179 15.83 9.84 -3.70
CA GLY A 179 14.48 9.82 -4.24
C GLY A 179 14.43 10.35 -5.66
N LEU A 180 14.94 11.56 -5.89
CA LEU A 180 14.97 12.23 -7.18
C LEU A 180 15.63 11.39 -8.27
N VAL A 181 16.81 10.86 -7.98
CA VAL A 181 17.55 9.97 -8.88
C VAL A 181 16.74 8.72 -9.20
N LEU A 182 16.11 8.08 -8.21
CA LEU A 182 15.26 6.90 -8.44
C LEU A 182 14.04 7.24 -9.31
N GLY A 183 13.40 8.39 -9.08
CA GLY A 183 12.26 8.86 -9.85
C GLY A 183 12.61 9.09 -11.32
N ALA A 184 13.71 9.80 -11.56
CA ALA A 184 14.22 10.05 -12.91
C ALA A 184 14.65 8.73 -13.61
N GLN A 185 15.28 7.82 -12.86
CA GLN A 185 15.68 6.51 -13.36
C GLN A 185 14.47 5.63 -13.75
N VAL A 186 13.35 5.75 -13.03
CA VAL A 186 12.09 5.08 -13.37
C VAL A 186 11.41 5.74 -14.57
N GLY A 187 11.46 7.07 -14.72
CA GLY A 187 10.91 7.76 -15.89
C GLY A 187 11.72 7.51 -17.16
N ASP A 188 12.73 8.35 -17.40
CA ASP A 188 13.55 8.38 -18.61
C ASP A 188 14.77 7.42 -18.58
N GLY A 189 15.00 6.76 -17.45
CA GLY A 189 16.13 5.84 -17.29
C GLY A 189 15.89 4.41 -17.79
N TRP A 190 17.00 3.69 -17.98
CA TRP A 190 17.04 2.24 -18.16
C TRP A 190 18.08 1.56 -17.25
N LEU A 191 17.79 0.31 -16.89
CA LEU A 191 18.75 -0.67 -16.38
C LEU A 191 18.89 -1.80 -17.39
N SER A 192 20.11 -2.29 -17.61
CA SER A 192 20.37 -3.45 -18.46
C SER A 192 21.59 -4.23 -17.99
N GLY A 193 21.37 -5.44 -17.48
CA GLY A 193 22.44 -6.30 -16.96
C GLY A 193 23.38 -6.84 -18.04
N SER A 194 22.96 -6.80 -19.31
CA SER A 194 23.72 -7.28 -20.48
C SER A 194 24.43 -6.18 -21.27
N SER A 195 24.22 -4.90 -20.92
CA SER A 195 24.80 -3.76 -21.62
C SER A 195 26.19 -3.38 -21.05
N GLY A 196 27.08 -2.87 -21.90
CA GLY A 196 28.33 -2.22 -21.47
C GLY A 196 28.09 -0.89 -20.73
N SER A 197 26.89 -0.32 -20.87
CA SER A 197 26.36 0.82 -20.11
C SER A 197 25.08 0.38 -19.38
N PRO A 198 25.22 -0.33 -18.25
CA PRO A 198 24.11 -1.01 -17.59
C PRO A 198 23.14 -0.07 -16.89
N VAL A 199 23.52 1.18 -16.65
CA VAL A 199 22.61 2.24 -16.22
C VAL A 199 22.75 3.40 -17.18
N GLY A 200 21.62 3.99 -17.55
CA GLY A 200 21.65 5.33 -18.10
C GLY A 200 20.29 5.99 -18.14
N ILE A 201 20.34 7.24 -18.55
CA ILE A 201 19.21 8.15 -18.63
C ILE A 201 19.43 9.12 -19.80
N VAL A 202 18.34 9.58 -20.39
CA VAL A 202 18.34 10.52 -21.51
C VAL A 202 17.72 11.84 -21.04
N PHE A 203 18.35 12.95 -21.40
CA PHE A 203 17.85 14.30 -21.14
C PHE A 203 17.74 15.06 -22.46
N GLU A 204 16.72 15.92 -22.56
CA GLU A 204 16.67 16.89 -23.65
C GLU A 204 17.84 17.88 -23.51
N LYS A 205 18.45 18.28 -24.63
CA LYS A 205 19.64 19.15 -24.61
C LYS A 205 19.39 20.51 -23.94
N ALA A 206 18.15 21.00 -23.98
CA ALA A 206 17.76 22.25 -23.37
C ALA A 206 17.50 22.15 -21.86
N ASP A 207 17.36 20.93 -21.32
CA ASP A 207 16.99 20.71 -19.91
C ASP A 207 18.22 20.44 -19.04
N THR A 208 19.08 21.47 -18.90
CA THR A 208 20.31 21.38 -18.12
C THR A 208 20.04 21.27 -16.63
N GLU A 209 18.95 21.86 -16.14
CA GLU A 209 18.56 21.83 -14.72
C GLU A 209 18.26 20.41 -14.24
N THR A 210 17.48 19.65 -15.01
CA THR A 210 17.20 18.24 -14.71
C THR A 210 18.46 17.38 -14.79
N LEU A 211 19.32 17.63 -15.78
CA LEU A 211 20.60 16.92 -15.91
C LEU A 211 21.48 17.19 -14.70
N GLU A 212 21.63 18.44 -14.26
CA GLU A 212 22.44 18.81 -13.10
C GLU A 212 21.89 18.22 -11.79
N ALA A 213 20.56 18.25 -11.60
CA ALA A 213 19.90 17.69 -10.43
C ALA A 213 20.11 16.16 -10.32
N PHE A 214 20.18 15.45 -11.44
CA PHE A 214 20.48 14.02 -11.46
C PHE A 214 21.98 13.73 -11.38
N HIS A 215 22.79 14.45 -12.17
CA HIS A 215 24.20 14.15 -12.36
C HIS A 215 25.03 14.47 -11.12
N THR A 216 24.72 15.57 -10.41
CA THR A 216 25.46 15.99 -9.22
C THR A 216 25.51 14.91 -8.12
N PRO A 217 24.38 14.37 -7.63
CA PRO A 217 24.40 13.31 -6.62
C PRO A 217 25.01 12.00 -7.16
N MET A 218 24.70 11.66 -8.41
CA MET A 218 25.29 10.46 -9.04
C MET A 218 26.81 10.55 -9.18
N GLN A 219 27.35 11.75 -9.45
CA GLN A 219 28.77 12.00 -9.51
C GLN A 219 29.44 11.90 -8.14
N GLU A 220 28.78 12.37 -7.09
CA GLU A 220 29.26 12.25 -5.71
C GLU A 220 29.34 10.79 -5.27
N TRP A 221 28.29 10.00 -5.53
CA TRP A 221 28.19 8.61 -5.07
C TRP A 221 29.00 7.63 -5.92
N PHE A 222 29.04 7.83 -7.24
CA PHE A 222 29.54 6.82 -8.18
C PHE A 222 30.63 7.33 -9.13
N GLY A 223 31.03 8.60 -9.03
CA GLY A 223 31.99 9.26 -9.91
C GLY A 223 31.35 9.81 -11.20
N ALA A 224 32.16 10.45 -12.05
CA ALA A 224 31.67 11.31 -13.14
C ALA A 224 30.72 10.65 -14.17
N GLY A 225 30.71 9.32 -14.31
CA GLY A 225 29.98 8.63 -15.37
C GLY A 225 30.49 9.00 -16.77
N HIS A 226 29.71 8.69 -17.80
CA HIS A 226 30.02 9.06 -19.18
C HIS A 226 28.84 9.82 -19.80
N LEU A 227 29.09 11.09 -20.15
CA LEU A 227 28.13 11.97 -20.81
C LEU A 227 28.36 11.94 -22.33
N HIS A 228 27.39 11.40 -23.07
CA HIS A 228 27.39 11.35 -24.53
C HIS A 228 26.50 12.46 -25.07
N GLN A 229 27.07 13.36 -25.87
CA GLN A 229 26.32 14.45 -26.50
C GLN A 229 25.85 14.01 -27.90
N ARG A 230 24.54 14.05 -28.14
CA ARG A 230 23.94 13.81 -29.46
C ARG A 230 23.30 15.10 -29.99
N GLU A 231 22.75 15.09 -31.20
CA GLU A 231 22.19 16.29 -31.84
C GLU A 231 21.13 16.99 -30.98
N SER A 232 20.17 16.24 -30.41
CA SER A 232 19.03 16.77 -29.66
C SER A 232 18.98 16.37 -28.19
N VAL A 233 19.82 15.43 -27.74
CA VAL A 233 19.75 14.85 -26.38
C VAL A 233 21.13 14.66 -25.77
N HIS A 234 21.18 14.68 -24.45
CA HIS A 234 22.30 14.23 -23.64
C HIS A 234 21.99 12.84 -23.08
N GLN A 235 22.93 11.91 -23.20
CA GLN A 235 22.81 10.57 -22.66
C GLN A 235 23.88 10.36 -21.59
N LEU A 236 23.46 10.19 -20.34
CA LEU A 236 24.38 9.95 -19.21
C LEU A 236 24.36 8.45 -18.88
N THR A 237 25.54 7.84 -18.74
CA THR A 237 25.68 6.40 -18.51
C THR A 237 26.66 6.06 -17.39
N TYR A 238 26.33 4.98 -16.69
CA TYR A 238 27.09 4.47 -15.55
C TYR A 238 27.35 2.96 -15.65
N GLY A 239 28.37 2.51 -14.93
CA GLY A 239 28.84 1.12 -14.92
C GLY A 239 28.05 0.19 -13.98
N ARG A 240 28.65 -0.97 -13.68
CA ARG A 240 27.96 -2.08 -12.99
C ARG A 240 27.60 -1.81 -11.53
N LEU A 241 28.36 -0.99 -10.81
CA LEU A 241 28.10 -0.68 -9.41
C LEU A 241 26.74 0.04 -9.23
N PRO A 242 26.46 1.18 -9.89
CA PRO A 242 25.15 1.82 -9.85
C PRO A 242 24.00 0.88 -10.24
N TYR A 243 24.23 -0.03 -11.19
CA TYR A 243 23.23 -1.05 -11.57
C TYR A 243 22.86 -1.94 -10.38
N GLU A 244 23.83 -2.50 -9.66
CA GLU A 244 23.53 -3.37 -8.52
C GLU A 244 22.89 -2.58 -7.36
N PHE A 245 23.26 -1.31 -7.18
CA PHE A 245 22.68 -0.43 -6.16
C PHE A 245 21.20 -0.12 -6.43
N PHE A 246 20.86 0.32 -7.64
CA PHE A 246 19.46 0.58 -7.99
C PHE A 246 18.63 -0.71 -7.97
N LYS A 247 19.22 -1.83 -8.38
CA LYS A 247 18.57 -3.14 -8.29
C LYS A 247 18.31 -3.56 -6.85
N SER A 248 19.21 -3.29 -5.89
CA SER A 248 18.97 -3.61 -4.46
C SER A 248 17.85 -2.76 -3.84
N LEU A 249 17.63 -1.55 -4.37
CA LEU A 249 16.48 -0.70 -4.02
C LEU A 249 15.19 -1.08 -4.79
N GLY A 250 15.24 -2.07 -5.67
CA GLY A 250 14.06 -2.59 -6.36
C GLY A 250 13.71 -1.87 -7.66
N VAL A 251 14.62 -1.09 -8.25
CA VAL A 251 14.42 -0.58 -9.61
C VAL A 251 14.47 -1.73 -10.60
N MET A 252 13.43 -1.87 -11.42
CA MET A 252 13.26 -3.01 -12.32
C MET A 252 14.10 -2.86 -13.60
N GLU A 253 14.72 -3.97 -14.01
CA GLU A 253 15.18 -4.16 -15.39
C GLU A 253 13.99 -4.63 -16.22
N ALA A 254 13.14 -3.69 -16.63
CA ALA A 254 11.88 -3.98 -17.29
C ALA A 254 11.59 -2.98 -18.42
N PRO A 255 10.84 -3.39 -19.46
CA PRO A 255 10.39 -2.47 -20.49
C PRO A 255 9.36 -1.47 -19.92
N ALA A 256 9.14 -0.36 -20.64
CA ALA A 256 8.35 0.78 -20.14
C ALA A 256 6.95 0.41 -19.64
N GLN A 257 6.28 -0.56 -20.26
CA GLN A 257 4.93 -1.03 -19.89
C GLN A 257 4.86 -1.85 -18.60
N GLU A 258 6.00 -2.34 -18.11
CA GLU A 258 6.11 -3.18 -16.91
C GLU A 258 6.74 -2.44 -15.72
N LYS A 259 7.21 -1.20 -15.94
CA LYS A 259 7.78 -0.37 -14.87
C LYS A 259 6.76 -0.19 -13.74
N ARG A 260 7.26 -0.15 -12.50
CA ARG A 260 6.52 0.06 -11.25
C ARG A 260 7.30 0.98 -10.32
N VAL A 261 6.66 1.47 -9.26
CA VAL A 261 7.39 2.12 -8.18
C VAL A 261 8.29 1.09 -7.49
N PRO A 262 9.59 1.37 -7.27
CA PRO A 262 10.50 0.46 -6.57
C PRO A 262 9.98 0.10 -5.18
N GLU A 263 10.09 -1.17 -4.77
CA GLU A 263 9.47 -1.63 -3.52
C GLU A 263 9.95 -0.84 -2.29
N SER A 264 11.21 -0.40 -2.30
CA SER A 264 11.81 0.36 -1.21
C SER A 264 11.15 1.72 -0.97
N ILE A 265 10.52 2.32 -1.98
CA ILE A 265 9.89 3.65 -1.90
C ILE A 265 8.63 3.64 -1.02
N TRP A 266 7.92 2.50 -0.95
CA TRP A 266 6.68 2.40 -0.18
C TRP A 266 6.86 2.56 1.33
N GLN A 267 8.09 2.34 1.81
CA GLN A 267 8.50 2.50 3.21
C GLN A 267 9.60 3.56 3.37
N ALA A 268 9.82 4.40 2.35
CA ALA A 268 10.78 5.48 2.42
C ALA A 268 10.22 6.67 3.24
N PRO A 269 11.09 7.48 3.88
CA PRO A 269 10.69 8.73 4.49
C PRO A 269 10.08 9.70 3.48
N ARG A 270 9.22 10.59 3.98
CA ARG A 270 8.47 11.59 3.20
C ARG A 270 9.33 12.30 2.16
N GLU A 271 10.49 12.81 2.56
CA GLU A 271 11.38 13.60 1.71
C GLU A 271 11.95 12.80 0.53
N ALA A 272 12.27 11.51 0.72
CA ALA A 272 12.69 10.64 -0.36
C ALA A 272 11.54 10.33 -1.33
N VAL A 273 10.30 10.20 -0.84
CA VAL A 273 9.12 10.04 -1.71
C VAL A 273 8.83 11.32 -2.49
N VAL A 274 8.98 12.49 -1.87
CA VAL A 274 8.89 13.79 -2.56
C VAL A 274 9.92 13.87 -3.69
N GLY A 275 11.19 13.56 -3.41
CA GLY A 275 12.24 13.49 -4.42
C GLY A 275 11.87 12.53 -5.55
N PHE A 276 11.41 11.32 -5.21
CA PHE A 276 10.98 10.33 -6.19
C PHE A 276 9.88 10.83 -7.13
N LEU A 277 8.83 11.44 -6.58
CA LEU A 277 7.76 12.01 -7.39
C LEU A 277 8.27 13.19 -8.23
N GLN A 278 9.11 14.06 -7.68
CA GLN A 278 9.71 15.15 -8.45
C GLN A 278 10.56 14.65 -9.62
N GLY A 279 11.42 13.65 -9.41
CA GLY A 279 12.24 13.05 -10.45
C GLY A 279 11.38 12.44 -11.57
N LEU A 280 10.34 11.70 -11.19
CA LEU A 280 9.43 11.06 -12.14
C LEU A 280 8.58 12.06 -12.93
N PHE A 281 8.01 13.08 -12.27
CA PHE A 281 7.23 14.14 -12.93
C PHE A 281 8.11 15.10 -13.74
N THR A 282 9.40 15.18 -13.43
CA THR A 282 10.33 15.95 -14.24
C THR A 282 10.63 15.23 -15.56
N ALA A 283 10.81 13.91 -15.52
CA ALA A 283 10.96 13.08 -16.71
C ALA A 283 9.69 13.08 -17.59
N ASP A 284 8.61 12.47 -17.09
CA ASP A 284 7.42 12.16 -17.91
C ASP A 284 6.22 13.10 -17.66
N GLY A 285 6.37 14.05 -16.72
CA GLY A 285 5.29 14.93 -16.31
C GLY A 285 5.16 16.19 -17.15
N THR A 286 3.92 16.67 -17.33
CA THR A 286 3.61 17.90 -18.08
C THR A 286 2.64 18.79 -17.32
N VAL A 287 2.77 20.11 -17.53
CA VAL A 287 1.81 21.11 -17.07
C VAL A 287 0.98 21.56 -18.27
N ASN A 288 -0.29 21.18 -18.28
CA ASN A 288 -1.23 21.52 -19.35
C ASN A 288 -2.08 22.73 -18.95
N LEU A 289 -2.03 23.79 -19.76
CA LEU A 289 -2.85 24.98 -19.63
C LEU A 289 -3.90 25.00 -20.74
N CYS A 290 -5.17 25.16 -20.36
CA CYS A 290 -6.26 25.32 -21.30
C CYS A 290 -6.87 26.70 -21.10
N GLU A 291 -6.49 27.65 -21.95
CA GLU A 291 -6.94 29.05 -21.86
C GLU A 291 -8.46 29.17 -22.00
N SER A 292 -9.05 28.45 -22.96
CA SER A 292 -10.50 28.48 -23.21
C SER A 292 -11.32 28.01 -22.02
N LYS A 293 -10.83 27.01 -21.28
CA LYS A 293 -11.47 26.49 -20.06
C LYS A 293 -10.95 27.17 -18.78
N ARG A 294 -9.97 28.07 -18.90
CA ARG A 294 -9.21 28.65 -17.79
C ARG A 294 -8.82 27.59 -16.76
N SER A 295 -8.25 26.48 -17.23
CA SER A 295 -7.88 25.34 -16.40
C SER A 295 -6.40 24.99 -16.54
N CYS A 296 -5.82 24.46 -15.47
CA CYS A 296 -4.47 23.93 -15.41
C CYS A 296 -4.51 22.56 -14.77
N SER A 297 -3.76 21.61 -15.33
CA SER A 297 -3.59 20.27 -14.76
C SER A 297 -2.13 19.84 -14.84
N VAL A 298 -1.66 19.19 -13.79
CA VAL A 298 -0.41 18.43 -13.79
C VAL A 298 -0.73 17.02 -14.29
N ARG A 299 0.06 16.49 -15.22
CA ARG A 299 -0.18 15.21 -15.88
C ARG A 299 1.08 14.36 -15.89
N LEU A 300 0.95 13.05 -15.80
CA LEU A 300 2.04 12.08 -15.94
C LEU A 300 1.61 11.02 -16.96
N ALA A 301 2.32 10.92 -18.07
CA ALA A 301 2.04 9.92 -19.10
C ALA A 301 2.88 8.67 -18.89
N SER A 302 2.33 7.49 -19.15
CA SER A 302 3.09 6.25 -19.12
C SER A 302 2.41 5.13 -19.92
N ALA A 303 3.23 4.27 -20.52
CA ALA A 303 2.78 3.00 -21.07
C ALA A 303 2.45 1.96 -19.98
N SER A 304 2.95 2.14 -18.75
CA SER A 304 2.64 1.28 -17.61
C SER A 304 1.45 1.85 -16.83
N TYR A 305 0.28 1.24 -17.00
CA TYR A 305 -0.88 1.56 -16.18
C TYR A 305 -0.61 1.31 -14.69
N ALA A 306 0.13 0.24 -14.39
CA ALA A 306 0.46 -0.17 -13.03
C ALA A 306 1.42 0.83 -12.33
N LEU A 307 2.35 1.46 -13.07
CA LEU A 307 3.15 2.57 -12.54
C LEU A 307 2.26 3.75 -12.15
N LEU A 308 1.28 4.11 -13.00
CA LEU A 308 0.36 5.20 -12.70
C LEU A 308 -0.54 4.87 -11.50
N GLN A 309 -0.98 3.62 -11.36
CA GLN A 309 -1.70 3.18 -10.16
C GLN A 309 -0.84 3.30 -8.90
N ASP A 310 0.44 2.92 -8.97
CA ASP A 310 1.35 3.06 -7.84
C ASP A 310 1.56 4.53 -7.45
N VAL A 311 1.80 5.39 -8.45
CA VAL A 311 1.95 6.84 -8.24
C VAL A 311 0.66 7.45 -7.70
N GLN A 312 -0.51 7.00 -8.16
CA GLN A 312 -1.80 7.41 -7.61
C GLN A 312 -1.92 7.09 -6.11
N LEU A 313 -1.44 5.92 -5.67
CA LEU A 313 -1.42 5.57 -4.25
C LEU A 313 -0.43 6.42 -3.45
N LEU A 314 0.78 6.66 -3.95
CA LEU A 314 1.74 7.57 -3.29
C LEU A 314 1.16 8.98 -3.14
N LEU A 315 0.56 9.53 -4.20
CA LEU A 315 -0.11 10.82 -4.17
C LEU A 315 -1.28 10.84 -3.17
N SER A 316 -2.07 9.76 -3.10
CA SER A 316 -3.16 9.66 -2.13
C SER A 316 -2.65 9.72 -0.69
N ASN A 317 -1.45 9.19 -0.41
CA ASN A 317 -0.83 9.30 0.92
C ASN A 317 -0.40 10.74 1.25
N PHE A 318 -0.22 11.63 0.26
CA PHE A 318 -0.08 13.08 0.48
C PHE A 318 -1.43 13.82 0.62
N GLY A 319 -2.55 13.10 0.53
CA GLY A 319 -3.89 13.68 0.42
C GLY A 319 -4.17 14.31 -0.96
N ILE A 320 -3.46 13.86 -2.01
CA ILE A 320 -3.61 14.36 -3.38
C ILE A 320 -4.33 13.29 -4.22
N ILE A 321 -5.56 13.58 -4.63
CA ILE A 321 -6.34 12.67 -5.48
C ILE A 321 -6.07 12.96 -6.95
N SER A 322 -5.80 11.89 -7.70
CA SER A 322 -5.56 11.93 -9.14
C SER A 322 -6.54 11.04 -9.90
N ARG A 323 -6.62 11.22 -11.21
CA ARG A 323 -7.41 10.38 -12.12
C ARG A 323 -6.52 9.73 -13.15
N ILE A 324 -6.69 8.44 -13.40
CA ILE A 324 -6.00 7.76 -14.51
C ILE A 324 -7.01 7.57 -15.64
N HIS A 325 -6.64 7.99 -16.85
CA HIS A 325 -7.42 7.70 -18.05
C HIS A 325 -6.54 7.16 -19.17
N LYS A 326 -7.17 6.42 -20.09
CA LYS A 326 -6.50 6.04 -21.33
C LYS A 326 -6.25 7.30 -22.17
N ARG A 327 -5.03 7.46 -22.67
CA ARG A 327 -4.61 8.61 -23.48
C ARG A 327 -4.59 8.28 -24.96
N ARG A 328 -4.02 7.12 -25.34
CA ARG A 328 -3.92 6.66 -26.74
C ARG A 328 -4.05 5.14 -26.83
N GLU A 329 -4.73 4.64 -27.85
CA GLU A 329 -4.80 3.20 -28.14
C GLU A 329 -3.48 2.68 -28.73
N ALA A 330 -3.22 1.38 -28.55
CA ALA A 330 -2.09 0.71 -29.19
C ALA A 330 -2.19 0.79 -30.73
N GLY A 331 -1.05 0.90 -31.40
CA GLY A 331 -1.00 0.97 -32.86
C GLY A 331 0.37 1.38 -33.41
N LEU A 332 0.51 1.36 -34.73
CA LEU A 332 1.74 1.79 -35.39
C LEU A 332 1.90 3.30 -35.29
N ARG A 333 3.05 3.75 -34.78
CA ARG A 333 3.38 5.17 -34.64
C ARG A 333 4.74 5.47 -35.26
N SER A 334 4.81 6.57 -35.99
CA SER A 334 6.07 7.11 -36.51
C SER A 334 6.85 7.72 -35.34
N MET A 335 7.97 7.12 -34.96
CA MET A 335 8.83 7.56 -33.86
C MET A 335 10.28 7.70 -34.34
N PRO A 336 11.11 8.55 -33.68
CA PRO A 336 12.52 8.68 -34.02
C PRO A 336 13.24 7.32 -33.96
N ASN A 337 14.08 7.02 -34.96
CA ASN A 337 14.81 5.74 -35.05
C ASN A 337 16.17 5.75 -34.34
N GLY A 338 16.47 6.80 -33.55
CA GLY A 338 17.75 6.97 -32.86
C GLY A 338 18.95 7.30 -33.78
N LYS A 339 18.73 7.43 -35.09
CA LYS A 339 19.73 7.77 -36.13
C LYS A 339 19.36 9.02 -36.93
N GLY A 340 18.56 9.91 -36.36
CA GLY A 340 18.10 11.15 -37.01
C GLY A 340 16.96 11.00 -38.02
N GLY A 341 16.40 9.79 -38.18
CA GLY A 341 15.22 9.53 -39.03
C GLY A 341 13.98 9.13 -38.23
N SER A 342 12.88 8.85 -38.93
CA SER A 342 11.66 8.28 -38.33
C SER A 342 11.40 6.87 -38.86
N GLN A 343 10.87 6.00 -38.01
CA GLN A 343 10.45 4.66 -38.36
C GLN A 343 9.11 4.33 -37.68
N LEU A 344 8.32 3.43 -38.27
CA LEU A 344 7.09 2.93 -37.65
C LEU A 344 7.44 1.90 -36.57
N TYR A 345 6.97 2.15 -35.35
CA TYR A 345 7.06 1.23 -34.22
C TYR A 345 5.66 0.81 -33.79
N SER A 346 5.52 -0.44 -33.35
CA SER A 346 4.32 -0.88 -32.64
C SER A 346 4.32 -0.24 -31.27
N ALA A 347 3.48 0.77 -31.07
CA ALA A 347 3.37 1.48 -29.81
C ALA A 347 2.23 0.87 -28.97
N HIS A 348 2.50 0.68 -27.69
CA HIS A 348 1.51 0.20 -26.73
C HIS A 348 0.45 1.28 -26.43
N THR A 349 -0.61 0.83 -25.76
CA THR A 349 -1.60 1.72 -25.15
C THR A 349 -0.89 2.67 -24.18
N ASP A 350 -1.24 3.94 -24.23
CA ASP A 350 -0.67 4.99 -23.40
C ASP A 350 -1.73 5.50 -22.44
N TYR A 351 -1.34 5.73 -21.20
CA TYR A 351 -2.22 6.18 -20.12
C TYR A 351 -1.72 7.51 -19.57
N GLU A 352 -2.61 8.24 -18.91
CA GLU A 352 -2.26 9.53 -18.30
C GLU A 352 -2.91 9.65 -16.93
N LEU A 353 -2.10 9.96 -15.93
CA LEU A 353 -2.53 10.37 -14.60
C LEU A 353 -2.69 11.89 -14.61
N LEU A 354 -3.81 12.38 -14.09
CA LEU A 354 -4.19 13.79 -14.10
C LEU A 354 -4.47 14.28 -12.68
N ILE A 355 -3.85 15.41 -12.33
CA ILE A 355 -4.03 16.14 -11.09
C ILE A 355 -4.56 17.54 -11.43
N ASP A 356 -5.74 17.89 -10.93
CA ASP A 356 -6.40 19.17 -11.19
C ASP A 356 -6.93 19.84 -9.93
N LYS A 357 -7.52 21.04 -10.09
CA LYS A 357 -8.22 21.79 -9.03
C LYS A 357 -7.39 21.93 -7.75
N ALA A 358 -7.93 21.60 -6.58
CA ALA A 358 -7.23 21.71 -5.30
C ALA A 358 -6.07 20.72 -5.18
N ASN A 359 -6.17 19.54 -5.80
CA ASN A 359 -5.09 18.54 -5.79
C ASN A 359 -3.86 19.04 -6.56
N ARG A 360 -4.05 19.83 -7.63
CA ARG A 360 -2.93 20.50 -8.33
C ARG A 360 -2.22 21.47 -7.40
N ASP A 361 -2.99 22.28 -6.67
CA ASP A 361 -2.43 23.28 -5.77
C ASP A 361 -1.66 22.60 -4.63
N ALA A 362 -2.24 21.53 -4.06
CA ALA A 362 -1.57 20.69 -3.06
C ALA A 362 -0.31 19.98 -3.61
N PHE A 363 -0.33 19.53 -4.87
CA PHE A 363 0.86 18.99 -5.53
C PHE A 363 1.97 20.02 -5.61
N LEU A 364 1.67 21.25 -6.04
CA LEU A 364 2.69 22.32 -6.15
C LEU A 364 3.25 22.74 -4.79
N GLU A 365 2.43 22.70 -3.74
CA GLU A 365 2.82 23.04 -2.37
C GLU A 365 3.68 21.95 -1.73
N LYS A 366 3.27 20.68 -1.85
CA LYS A 366 3.88 19.56 -1.12
C LYS A 366 5.01 18.86 -1.86
N ILE A 367 4.97 18.88 -3.19
CA ILE A 367 5.88 18.11 -4.07
C ILE A 367 6.55 19.05 -5.05
N GLY A 368 5.80 19.73 -5.91
CA GLY A 368 6.33 20.62 -6.94
C GLY A 368 7.11 19.91 -8.05
N PHE A 369 7.85 20.71 -8.82
CA PHE A 369 8.78 20.26 -9.85
C PHE A 369 10.18 20.77 -9.56
N ILE A 370 11.19 20.01 -9.99
CA ILE A 370 12.58 20.47 -10.01
C ILE A 370 12.81 21.40 -11.20
N ASN A 371 12.23 21.07 -12.37
CA ASN A 371 12.29 21.94 -13.53
C ASN A 371 11.54 23.27 -13.26
N SER A 372 12.30 24.36 -13.24
CA SER A 372 11.84 25.71 -12.94
C SER A 372 10.80 26.23 -13.93
N GLU A 373 10.86 25.82 -15.20
CA GLU A 373 9.85 26.21 -16.20
C GLU A 373 8.48 25.58 -15.88
N LYS A 374 8.44 24.27 -15.62
CA LYS A 374 7.21 23.55 -15.24
C LYS A 374 6.64 24.14 -13.94
N GLN A 375 7.48 24.33 -12.92
CA GLN A 375 7.08 24.90 -11.64
C GLN A 375 6.49 26.30 -11.83
N ARG A 376 7.20 27.19 -12.52
CA ARG A 376 6.74 28.57 -12.77
C ARG A 376 5.44 28.58 -13.57
N LYS A 377 5.33 27.76 -14.62
CA LYS A 377 4.13 27.69 -15.46
C LYS A 377 2.88 27.32 -14.65
N ALA A 378 3.00 26.35 -13.74
CA ALA A 378 1.90 25.93 -12.90
C ALA A 378 1.60 26.95 -11.79
N ALA A 379 2.64 27.50 -11.14
CA ALA A 379 2.50 28.50 -10.07
C ALA A 379 1.84 29.79 -10.57
N GLN A 380 2.29 30.32 -11.72
CA GLN A 380 1.71 31.52 -12.33
C GLN A 380 0.21 31.36 -12.61
N PHE A 381 -0.21 30.18 -13.05
CA PHE A 381 -1.63 29.91 -13.22
C PHE A 381 -2.37 30.02 -11.89
N VAL A 382 -1.86 29.40 -10.81
CA VAL A 382 -2.50 29.41 -9.48
C VAL A 382 -2.57 30.82 -8.90
N GLU A 383 -1.50 31.59 -9.02
CA GLU A 383 -1.43 32.99 -8.57
C GLU A 383 -2.39 33.91 -9.34
N SER A 384 -2.61 33.65 -10.64
CA SER A 384 -3.51 34.45 -11.48
C SER A 384 -5.01 34.22 -11.21
N LYS A 385 -5.36 33.26 -10.34
CA LYS A 385 -6.76 32.89 -10.12
C LYS A 385 -7.46 33.93 -9.25
N ALA A 386 -8.59 34.44 -9.75
CA ALA A 386 -9.48 35.28 -8.95
C ALA A 386 -10.23 34.53 -7.83
N ARG A 387 -10.30 33.19 -7.91
CA ARG A 387 -11.01 32.34 -6.94
C ARG A 387 -10.18 31.11 -6.60
N LYS A 388 -10.32 30.63 -5.36
CA LYS A 388 -9.73 29.36 -4.90
C LYS A 388 -10.19 28.21 -5.79
N SER A 389 -9.34 27.19 -5.92
CA SER A 389 -9.72 25.93 -6.56
C SER A 389 -10.89 25.28 -5.82
N ASN A 390 -11.75 24.58 -6.56
CA ASN A 390 -12.79 23.75 -5.96
C ASN A 390 -12.15 22.73 -5.03
N HIS A 391 -12.71 22.58 -3.83
CA HIS A 391 -12.23 21.63 -2.85
C HIS A 391 -12.33 20.19 -3.37
N GLU A 392 -11.45 19.33 -2.87
CA GLU A 392 -11.56 17.88 -3.07
C GLU A 392 -12.62 17.32 -2.10
N THR A 393 -13.40 16.34 -2.56
CA THR A 393 -14.41 15.65 -1.75
C THR A 393 -13.88 14.32 -1.22
N PHE A 394 -12.81 13.79 -1.82
CA PHE A 394 -12.23 12.48 -1.54
C PHE A 394 -13.27 11.38 -1.72
N GLU A 395 -14.04 11.50 -2.80
CA GLU A 395 -15.10 10.58 -3.19
C GLU A 395 -14.84 10.06 -4.60
N THR A 396 -15.09 8.77 -4.82
CA THR A 396 -15.03 8.13 -6.14
C THR A 396 -16.23 7.23 -6.34
N SER A 397 -16.63 6.97 -7.58
CA SER A 397 -17.70 6.01 -7.89
C SER A 397 -17.13 4.72 -8.45
N VAL A 398 -17.88 3.64 -8.28
CA VAL A 398 -17.56 2.35 -8.89
C VAL A 398 -17.54 2.49 -10.42
N ALA A 399 -16.47 1.99 -11.05
CA ALA A 399 -16.40 1.83 -12.49
C ALA A 399 -16.80 0.40 -12.90
N CYS A 400 -16.21 -0.60 -12.26
CA CYS A 400 -16.60 -1.99 -12.40
C CYS A 400 -16.19 -2.82 -11.18
N ILE A 401 -16.85 -3.97 -11.04
CA ILE A 401 -16.52 -5.03 -10.10
C ILE A 401 -16.51 -6.32 -10.90
N GLU A 402 -15.42 -7.07 -10.82
CA GLU A 402 -15.24 -8.29 -11.60
C GLU A 402 -14.60 -9.41 -10.78
N PRO A 403 -14.91 -10.69 -11.07
CA PRO A 403 -14.21 -11.81 -10.45
C PRO A 403 -12.70 -11.74 -10.73
N ALA A 404 -11.90 -11.98 -9.70
CA ALA A 404 -10.43 -11.88 -9.75
C ALA A 404 -9.72 -13.19 -9.40
N GLY A 405 -10.43 -14.32 -9.53
CA GLY A 405 -9.89 -15.65 -9.26
C GLY A 405 -9.90 -16.03 -7.79
N LEU A 406 -8.98 -16.93 -7.42
CA LEU A 406 -8.77 -17.39 -6.05
C LEU A 406 -7.46 -16.81 -5.51
N ALA A 407 -7.46 -16.37 -4.26
CA ALA A 407 -6.27 -15.86 -3.60
C ALA A 407 -6.27 -16.17 -2.10
N ASP A 408 -5.09 -16.18 -1.50
CA ASP A 408 -4.96 -16.10 -0.05
C ASP A 408 -5.37 -14.71 0.41
N VAL A 409 -6.19 -14.67 1.45
CA VAL A 409 -6.77 -13.45 1.96
C VAL A 409 -6.38 -13.20 3.42
N TYR A 410 -6.30 -11.92 3.76
CA TYR A 410 -5.73 -11.40 4.99
C TYR A 410 -6.62 -10.31 5.58
N ASP A 411 -6.53 -10.12 6.88
CA ASP A 411 -7.14 -8.98 7.56
C ASP A 411 -6.36 -8.60 8.84
N LEU A 412 -6.78 -7.52 9.47
CA LEU A 412 -6.31 -6.98 10.75
C LEU A 412 -7.50 -6.44 11.55
N THR A 413 -7.30 -6.16 12.84
CA THR A 413 -8.29 -5.47 13.68
C THR A 413 -7.70 -4.20 14.26
N GLU A 414 -8.37 -3.09 14.01
CA GLU A 414 -8.24 -1.82 14.73
C GLU A 414 -9.50 -1.65 15.59
N PRO A 415 -9.37 -1.60 16.93
CA PRO A 415 -10.51 -1.77 17.84
C PRO A 415 -11.33 -0.50 18.09
N VAL A 416 -10.90 0.69 17.63
CA VAL A 416 -11.57 1.96 17.97
C VAL A 416 -12.54 2.39 16.87
N THR A 417 -12.07 2.47 15.63
CA THR A 417 -12.85 2.93 14.48
C THR A 417 -13.36 1.78 13.63
N HIS A 418 -12.90 0.55 13.87
CA HIS A 418 -13.24 -0.63 13.08
C HIS A 418 -12.98 -0.44 11.58
N SER A 419 -11.94 0.32 11.25
CA SER A 419 -11.63 0.70 9.88
C SER A 419 -10.15 0.68 9.59
N LEU A 420 -9.81 0.72 8.31
CA LEU A 420 -8.45 0.79 7.78
C LEU A 420 -8.49 1.46 6.40
N ILE A 421 -7.34 1.94 5.93
CA ILE A 421 -7.17 2.45 4.57
C ILE A 421 -6.42 1.40 3.74
N ALA A 422 -7.10 0.84 2.74
CA ALA A 422 -6.59 -0.19 1.83
C ALA A 422 -6.55 0.34 0.39
N ASN A 423 -5.35 0.43 -0.20
CA ASN A 423 -5.12 1.04 -1.52
C ASN A 423 -5.83 2.41 -1.66
N GLY A 424 -5.78 3.23 -0.61
CA GLY A 424 -6.41 4.55 -0.57
C GLY A 424 -7.93 4.57 -0.34
N LEU A 425 -8.61 3.43 -0.34
CA LEU A 425 -10.04 3.31 -0.01
C LEU A 425 -10.24 3.06 1.48
N ILE A 426 -11.30 3.65 2.05
CA ILE A 426 -11.69 3.39 3.44
C ILE A 426 -12.53 2.12 3.49
N ALA A 427 -12.05 1.15 4.27
CA ALA A 427 -12.69 -0.15 4.42
C ALA A 427 -12.92 -0.48 5.90
N HIS A 428 -13.89 -1.34 6.15
CA HIS A 428 -14.18 -1.87 7.48
C HIS A 428 -13.20 -3.02 7.77
N ASN A 429 -12.75 -3.13 9.02
CA ASN A 429 -11.89 -4.24 9.44
C ASN A 429 -12.69 -5.43 10.00
N CYS A 430 -12.05 -6.55 10.24
CA CYS A 430 -12.69 -7.66 10.94
C CYS A 430 -12.66 -7.47 12.47
N GLY A 431 -13.76 -7.83 13.14
CA GLY A 431 -13.75 -8.24 14.55
C GLY A 431 -13.78 -9.77 14.62
N GLU A 432 -12.65 -10.41 14.88
CA GLU A 432 -12.53 -11.87 14.75
C GLU A 432 -13.16 -12.62 15.93
N GLN A 433 -13.97 -13.63 15.62
CA GLN A 433 -14.27 -14.74 16.52
C GLN A 433 -13.98 -16.05 15.78
N TRP A 434 -12.96 -16.80 16.20
CA TRP A 434 -12.55 -18.06 15.59
C TRP A 434 -13.64 -19.13 15.75
N LEU A 435 -14.42 -19.35 14.70
CA LEU A 435 -15.50 -20.34 14.64
C LEU A 435 -15.28 -21.29 13.45
N GLY A 436 -15.84 -22.49 13.52
CA GLY A 436 -15.97 -23.32 12.32
C GLY A 436 -16.99 -22.71 11.34
N PRO A 437 -16.98 -23.10 10.06
CA PRO A 437 -17.98 -22.65 9.09
C PRO A 437 -19.41 -22.89 9.60
N PHE A 438 -20.24 -21.85 9.59
CA PHE A 438 -21.63 -21.85 10.05
C PHE A 438 -21.82 -22.21 11.55
N GLU A 439 -20.76 -22.20 12.37
CA GLU A 439 -20.91 -22.49 13.79
C GLU A 439 -21.60 -21.36 14.57
N ASN A 440 -22.26 -21.74 15.67
CA ASN A 440 -22.90 -20.82 16.57
C ASN A 440 -21.94 -20.24 17.61
N CYS A 441 -22.16 -18.98 17.97
CA CYS A 441 -21.60 -18.35 19.16
C CYS A 441 -22.63 -18.44 20.30
N CYS A 442 -22.51 -19.44 21.17
CA CYS A 442 -23.33 -19.56 22.39
C CYS A 442 -22.45 -19.29 23.61
N LEU A 443 -22.53 -18.08 24.16
CA LEU A 443 -21.69 -17.64 25.27
C LEU A 443 -22.53 -17.23 26.48
N GLY A 444 -22.04 -17.60 27.66
CA GLY A 444 -22.56 -17.15 28.95
C GLY A 444 -21.41 -16.76 29.88
N SER A 445 -21.73 -16.08 30.99
CA SER A 445 -20.72 -15.73 31.98
C SER A 445 -21.28 -15.81 33.40
N VAL A 446 -20.52 -16.43 34.30
CA VAL A 446 -20.86 -16.52 35.73
C VAL A 446 -20.32 -15.28 36.44
N ASN A 447 -21.20 -14.52 37.09
CA ASN A 447 -20.78 -13.38 37.92
C ASN A 447 -20.23 -13.88 39.26
N LEU A 448 -18.91 -13.89 39.40
CA LEU A 448 -18.22 -14.39 40.60
C LEU A 448 -18.54 -13.57 41.85
N ALA A 449 -18.86 -12.28 41.73
CA ALA A 449 -19.22 -11.43 42.88
C ALA A 449 -20.46 -11.95 43.64
N GLN A 450 -21.31 -12.76 42.99
CA GLN A 450 -22.50 -13.37 43.61
C GLN A 450 -22.21 -14.71 44.30
N HIS A 451 -20.98 -15.18 44.28
CA HIS A 451 -20.56 -16.49 44.79
C HIS A 451 -19.68 -16.35 46.03
N PHE A 452 -20.05 -15.41 46.89
CA PHE A 452 -19.37 -15.09 48.13
C PHE A 452 -20.24 -15.48 49.32
N GLY A 453 -19.66 -16.24 50.24
CA GLY A 453 -20.29 -16.70 51.47
C GLY A 453 -20.32 -15.61 52.55
N PRO A 454 -21.22 -15.75 53.55
CA PRO A 454 -21.31 -14.81 54.67
C PRO A 454 -20.06 -14.80 55.58
N ASP A 455 -19.18 -15.79 55.45
CA ASP A 455 -17.94 -15.98 56.19
C ASP A 455 -16.73 -15.26 55.57
N GLY A 456 -16.93 -14.51 54.48
CA GLY A 456 -15.82 -13.84 53.81
C GLY A 456 -15.06 -14.73 52.82
N GLN A 457 -15.60 -15.90 52.47
CA GLN A 457 -14.95 -16.86 51.58
C GLN A 457 -15.76 -17.10 50.31
N VAL A 458 -15.12 -17.72 49.31
CA VAL A 458 -15.81 -18.14 48.08
C VAL A 458 -16.77 -19.28 48.40
N ASP A 459 -18.04 -19.13 48.01
CA ASP A 459 -19.03 -20.20 48.06
C ASP A 459 -18.82 -21.14 46.87
N TRP A 460 -17.91 -22.10 47.05
CA TRP A 460 -17.54 -23.07 46.03
C TRP A 460 -18.69 -23.97 45.59
N GLU A 461 -19.64 -24.26 46.49
CA GLU A 461 -20.76 -25.14 46.17
C GLU A 461 -21.79 -24.40 45.31
N LYS A 462 -22.11 -23.15 45.66
CA LYS A 462 -22.94 -22.30 44.80
C LYS A 462 -22.29 -22.07 43.44
N LEU A 463 -20.98 -21.82 43.41
CA LEU A 463 -20.24 -21.64 42.14
C LEU A 463 -20.31 -22.91 41.29
N ARG A 464 -20.09 -24.09 41.88
CA ARG A 464 -20.22 -25.38 41.20
C ARG A 464 -21.63 -25.56 40.62
N GLN A 465 -22.68 -25.26 41.38
CA GLN A 465 -24.06 -25.34 40.92
C GLN A 465 -24.33 -24.39 39.75
N SER A 466 -23.91 -23.12 39.87
CA SER A 466 -24.05 -22.14 38.81
C SER A 466 -23.34 -22.57 37.53
N VAL A 467 -22.12 -23.10 37.63
CA VAL A 467 -21.36 -23.60 36.47
C VAL A 467 -22.11 -24.76 35.81
N VAL A 468 -22.52 -25.78 36.56
CA VAL A 468 -23.24 -26.95 36.01
C VAL A 468 -24.55 -26.53 35.33
N LEU A 469 -25.37 -25.73 36.02
CA LEU A 469 -26.64 -25.28 35.47
C LEU A 469 -26.46 -24.36 34.25
N SER A 470 -25.46 -23.47 34.26
CA SER A 470 -25.19 -22.60 33.11
C SER A 470 -24.71 -23.41 31.90
N THR A 471 -23.89 -24.44 32.10
CA THR A 471 -23.44 -25.31 31.01
C THR A 471 -24.62 -26.06 30.37
N ILE A 472 -25.52 -26.63 31.18
CA ILE A 472 -26.74 -27.29 30.67
C ILE A 472 -27.62 -26.27 29.94
N PHE A 473 -27.84 -25.11 30.54
CA PHE A 473 -28.66 -24.06 29.95
C PHE A 473 -28.11 -23.58 28.59
N LEU A 474 -26.79 -23.38 28.46
CA LEU A 474 -26.18 -23.01 27.19
C LEU A 474 -26.35 -24.11 26.12
N ASP A 475 -26.26 -25.37 26.52
CA ASP A 475 -26.51 -26.51 25.62
C ASP A 475 -28.00 -26.59 25.19
N ASP A 476 -28.93 -26.32 26.11
CA ASP A 476 -30.36 -26.20 25.81
C ASP A 476 -30.65 -25.04 24.87
N VAL A 477 -29.90 -23.93 24.97
CA VAL A 477 -29.99 -22.79 24.03
C VAL A 477 -29.61 -23.23 22.62
N VAL A 478 -28.59 -24.09 22.45
CA VAL A 478 -28.27 -24.66 21.12
C VAL A 478 -29.47 -25.42 20.57
N GLU A 479 -30.16 -26.21 21.40
CA GLU A 479 -31.34 -26.98 20.97
C GLU A 479 -32.54 -26.08 20.65
N ALA A 480 -32.80 -25.08 21.49
CA ALA A 480 -33.97 -24.21 21.41
C ALA A 480 -33.82 -23.07 20.39
N ASN A 481 -32.61 -22.84 19.86
CA ASN A 481 -32.33 -21.71 18.98
C ASN A 481 -33.19 -21.73 17.71
N ALA A 482 -33.70 -20.57 17.32
CA ALA A 482 -34.46 -20.40 16.08
C ALA A 482 -33.49 -20.21 14.90
N TYR A 483 -33.02 -21.32 14.34
CA TYR A 483 -32.13 -21.29 13.17
C TYR A 483 -32.81 -20.73 11.92
N VAL A 484 -32.05 -19.95 11.13
CA VAL A 484 -32.53 -19.30 9.90
C VAL A 484 -32.77 -20.36 8.82
N PRO A 485 -34.01 -20.58 8.34
CA PRO A 485 -34.31 -21.65 7.37
C PRO A 485 -33.59 -21.51 6.02
N ALA A 486 -33.24 -20.27 5.64
CA ALA A 486 -32.50 -19.99 4.41
C ALA A 486 -31.04 -20.49 4.43
N VAL A 487 -30.49 -20.81 5.61
CA VAL A 487 -29.12 -21.30 5.79
C VAL A 487 -29.13 -22.54 6.70
N PRO A 488 -29.60 -23.70 6.19
CA PRO A 488 -29.74 -24.93 6.98
C PRO A 488 -28.42 -25.43 7.60
N GLN A 489 -27.28 -25.07 6.99
CA GLN A 489 -25.94 -25.40 7.46
C GLN A 489 -25.69 -24.91 8.90
N LEU A 490 -26.30 -23.79 9.31
CA LEU A 490 -26.17 -23.26 10.68
C LEU A 490 -26.70 -24.26 11.72
N LYS A 491 -27.87 -24.83 11.45
CA LYS A 491 -28.50 -25.82 12.34
C LYS A 491 -27.65 -27.09 12.39
N GLU A 492 -27.25 -27.59 11.22
CA GLU A 492 -26.44 -28.80 11.12
C GLU A 492 -25.10 -28.67 11.83
N ALA A 493 -24.39 -27.55 11.67
CA ALA A 493 -23.12 -27.29 12.34
C ALA A 493 -23.30 -27.19 13.85
N ALA A 494 -24.31 -26.45 14.31
CA ALA A 494 -24.56 -26.24 15.73
C ALA A 494 -24.92 -27.52 16.47
N HIS A 495 -25.80 -28.38 15.93
CA HIS A 495 -26.12 -29.67 16.57
C HIS A 495 -24.96 -30.67 16.52
N ARG A 496 -24.06 -30.55 15.54
CA ARG A 496 -22.90 -31.44 15.40
C ARG A 496 -21.81 -31.10 16.41
N ALA A 497 -21.52 -29.82 16.59
CA ALA A 497 -20.45 -29.36 17.47
C ALA A 497 -20.92 -29.09 18.91
N ARG A 498 -22.20 -28.71 19.09
CA ARG A 498 -22.80 -28.23 20.35
C ARG A 498 -21.89 -27.25 21.10
N ARG A 499 -21.31 -26.30 20.35
CA ARG A 499 -20.32 -25.37 20.87
C ARG A 499 -20.98 -24.39 21.85
N ILE A 500 -20.45 -24.38 23.07
CA ILE A 500 -20.80 -23.44 24.14
C ILE A 500 -19.53 -22.84 24.75
N GLY A 501 -19.62 -21.63 25.30
CA GLY A 501 -18.56 -21.02 26.07
C GLY A 501 -19.10 -20.40 27.36
N LEU A 502 -18.57 -20.82 28.49
CA LEU A 502 -18.92 -20.27 29.81
C LEU A 502 -17.71 -19.52 30.38
N GLY A 503 -17.80 -18.21 30.38
CA GLY A 503 -16.80 -17.32 30.98
C GLY A 503 -17.11 -16.97 32.43
N ILE A 504 -16.30 -16.05 32.97
CA ILE A 504 -16.50 -15.44 34.27
C ILE A 504 -16.51 -13.92 34.15
N MET A 505 -17.19 -13.24 35.07
CA MET A 505 -17.11 -11.79 35.28
C MET A 505 -17.07 -11.50 36.78
N GLY A 506 -16.76 -10.26 37.18
CA GLY A 506 -16.73 -9.87 38.59
C GLY A 506 -15.58 -10.49 39.40
N LEU A 507 -14.49 -10.90 38.73
CA LEU A 507 -13.31 -11.45 39.40
C LEU A 507 -12.66 -10.41 40.33
N ALA A 508 -12.55 -9.16 39.90
CA ALA A 508 -11.99 -8.08 40.71
C ALA A 508 -12.83 -7.84 41.99
N ASP A 509 -14.16 -7.84 41.86
CA ASP A 509 -15.07 -7.71 43.00
C ASP A 509 -14.91 -8.88 43.98
N LEU A 510 -14.85 -10.11 43.46
CA LEU A 510 -14.59 -11.30 44.28
C LEU A 510 -13.28 -11.18 45.05
N MET A 511 -12.19 -10.78 44.39
CA MET A 511 -10.88 -10.62 45.02
C MET A 511 -10.91 -9.55 46.11
N TYR A 512 -11.57 -8.41 45.84
CA TYR A 512 -11.73 -7.33 46.82
C TYR A 512 -12.50 -7.80 48.06
N HIS A 513 -13.62 -8.50 47.88
CA HIS A 513 -14.41 -9.05 48.97
C HIS A 513 -13.65 -10.13 49.76
N ALA A 514 -12.86 -10.95 49.09
CA ALA A 514 -12.00 -11.97 49.69
C ALA A 514 -10.74 -11.40 50.39
N GLY A 515 -10.50 -10.09 50.32
CA GLY A 515 -9.31 -9.45 50.90
C GLY A 515 -8.00 -9.76 50.17
N ILE A 516 -8.08 -10.23 48.92
CA ILE A 516 -6.94 -10.54 48.06
C ILE A 516 -6.59 -9.27 47.28
N ARG A 517 -5.39 -8.73 47.51
CA ARG A 517 -4.88 -7.49 46.89
C ARG A 517 -3.82 -7.74 45.85
#